data_AF-A0A9X5XL87-F1
#
_entry.id   AF-A0A9X5XL87-F1
#
_cell.length_a   1.000
_cell.length_b   1.000
_cell.length_c   1.000
_cell.angle_alpha   90.00
_cell.angle_beta   90.00
_cell.angle_gamma   90.00
#
_symmetry.space_group_name_H-M   'P 1'
#
loop_
_entity.id
_entity.type
_entity.pdbx_description
1 polymer ?
#
loop_
_entity_poly.entity_id
_entity_poly.type
_entity_poly.pdbx_seq_one_letter_code
_entity_poly.pdbx_strand_id
1 'polypeptide(L)'
;MNQGSAVIFFANFLSDLAVDLEEGEVLAEWAQQAPRKAWLLRPGDVLVSPVPLGRKFLEYVTGLTGVPSESVTVIAVPPVGAVPLAQAVRQAGLTDRLRGLAGQPGAV
;
A
#
# COMPACT_ATOMS: atom_id res chain seq x y z
N MET A 1 6.85 -14.09 -22.48
CA MET A 1 6.90 -13.06 -21.42
C MET A 1 6.65 -13.76 -20.10
N ASN A 2 7.59 -13.66 -19.15
CA ASN A 2 7.47 -14.35 -17.86
C ASN A 2 6.27 -13.80 -17.10
N GLN A 3 5.32 -14.66 -16.75
CA GLN A 3 4.18 -14.33 -15.91
C GLN A 3 4.69 -14.09 -14.48
N GLY A 4 5.02 -12.83 -14.16
CA GLY A 4 5.29 -12.45 -12.78
C GLY A 4 4.01 -12.54 -11.97
N SER A 5 4.05 -13.21 -10.82
CA SER A 5 3.01 -13.06 -9.80
C SER A 5 2.91 -11.60 -9.39
N ALA A 6 1.70 -11.11 -9.11
CA ALA A 6 1.48 -9.75 -8.61
C ALA A 6 2.41 -9.43 -7.43
N VAL A 7 3.06 -8.27 -7.44
CA VAL A 7 3.89 -7.81 -6.31
C VAL A 7 3.01 -7.04 -5.35
N ILE A 8 3.07 -7.39 -4.06
CA ILE A 8 2.40 -6.65 -2.99
C ILE A 8 3.40 -5.68 -2.35
N PHE A 9 3.20 -4.39 -2.58
CA PHE A 9 3.95 -3.32 -1.95
C PHE A 9 3.28 -2.89 -0.66
N PHE A 10 3.91 -3.21 0.47
CA PHE A 10 3.55 -2.59 1.74
C PHE A 10 4.20 -1.21 1.86
N ALA A 11 3.39 -0.15 1.87
CA ALA A 11 3.83 1.23 2.09
C ALA A 11 4.10 1.51 3.57
N ASN A 12 4.87 0.62 4.21
CA ASN A 12 5.37 0.80 5.56
C ASN A 12 6.13 2.12 5.65
N PHE A 13 5.84 2.89 6.68
CA PHE A 13 6.59 4.10 7.02
C PHE A 13 7.08 4.10 8.46
N LEU A 14 6.32 3.49 9.38
CA LEU A 14 6.64 3.42 10.80
C LEU A 14 7.32 2.10 11.15
N SER A 15 8.35 2.16 11.98
CA SER A 15 8.98 1.01 12.63
C SER A 15 9.18 1.35 14.11
N ASP A 16 8.71 0.46 14.97
CA ASP A 16 8.92 0.46 16.42
C ASP A 16 10.40 0.38 16.84
N LEU A 17 11.30 0.04 15.90
CA LEU A 17 12.74 0.09 16.11
C LEU A 17 13.34 1.50 15.87
N ALA A 18 12.61 2.37 15.18
CA ALA A 18 13.11 3.66 14.68
C ALA A 18 12.39 4.87 15.28
N VAL A 19 11.14 4.71 15.72
CA VAL A 19 10.32 5.77 16.30
C VAL A 19 9.62 5.30 17.56
N ASP A 20 9.31 6.25 18.45
CA ASP A 20 8.37 6.01 19.55
C ASP A 20 6.94 6.07 19.00
N LEU A 21 6.21 4.96 19.12
CA LEU A 21 4.85 4.83 18.60
C LEU A 21 3.81 5.64 19.41
N GLU A 22 4.15 6.08 20.62
CA GLU A 22 3.29 6.93 21.43
C GLU A 22 3.15 8.36 20.87
N GLU A 23 4.06 8.79 19.97
CA GLU A 23 4.03 10.09 19.26
C GLU A 23 2.97 10.14 18.14
N GLY A 24 1.83 9.48 18.35
CA GLY A 24 0.94 9.02 17.29
C GLY A 24 0.43 10.09 16.31
N GLU A 25 0.22 11.33 16.75
CA GLU A 25 -0.19 12.43 15.87
C GLU A 25 0.91 12.82 14.87
N VAL A 26 2.16 12.97 15.33
CA VAL A 26 3.31 13.29 14.46
C VAL A 26 3.54 12.15 13.47
N LEU A 27 3.42 10.91 13.94
CA LEU A 27 3.59 9.74 13.09
C LEU A 27 2.48 9.59 12.03
N ALA A 28 1.25 10.03 12.35
CA ALA A 28 0.14 10.05 11.38
C ALA A 28 0.40 11.05 10.25
N GLU A 29 0.95 12.23 10.55
CA GLU A 29 1.35 13.21 9.53
C GLU A 29 2.51 12.70 8.67
N TRP A 30 3.47 12.02 9.29
CA TRP A 30 4.57 11.37 8.59
C TRP A 30 4.09 10.28 7.62
N ALA A 31 3.08 9.50 8.03
CA ALA A 31 2.49 8.44 7.20
C ALA A 31 1.81 8.97 5.92
N GLN A 32 1.48 10.27 5.84
CA GLN A 32 0.94 10.90 4.61
C GLN A 32 1.90 10.78 3.41
N GLN A 33 3.18 10.48 3.65
CA GLN A 33 4.16 10.24 2.58
C GLN A 33 4.15 8.80 2.04
N ALA A 34 3.49 7.84 2.72
CA ALA A 34 3.43 6.44 2.30
C ALA A 34 2.91 6.22 0.86
N PRO A 35 1.90 6.98 0.37
CA PRO A 35 1.45 6.99 -1.02
C PRO A 35 2.52 7.05 -2.10
N ARG A 36 3.73 7.58 -1.81
CA ARG A 36 4.83 7.65 -2.78
C ARG A 36 5.25 6.29 -3.35
N LYS A 37 4.91 5.16 -2.70
CA LYS A 37 5.17 3.83 -3.28
C LYS A 37 4.35 3.53 -4.53
N ALA A 38 3.30 4.30 -4.83
CA ALA A 38 2.52 4.17 -6.06
C ALA A 38 3.37 4.31 -7.33
N TRP A 39 4.48 5.06 -7.27
CA TRP A 39 5.43 5.20 -8.39
C TRP A 39 6.13 3.89 -8.79
N LEU A 40 6.09 2.86 -7.94
CA LEU A 40 6.75 1.57 -8.18
C LEU A 40 5.82 0.53 -8.83
N LEU A 41 4.53 0.85 -8.94
CA LEU A 41 3.52 -0.11 -9.39
C LEU A 41 3.71 -0.47 -10.86
N ARG A 42 3.41 -1.72 -11.18
CA ARG A 42 3.24 -2.27 -12.52
C ARG A 42 1.83 -2.85 -12.66
N PRO A 43 1.37 -3.15 -13.89
CA PRO A 43 0.10 -3.85 -14.08
C PRO A 43 0.02 -5.14 -13.24
N GLY A 44 -1.11 -5.31 -12.54
CA GLY A 44 -1.38 -6.41 -11.63
C GLY A 44 -0.92 -6.20 -10.18
N ASP A 45 -0.11 -5.19 -9.88
CA ASP A 45 0.44 -5.00 -8.54
C ASP A 45 -0.59 -4.49 -7.52
N VAL A 46 -0.26 -4.72 -6.24
CA VAL A 46 -1.08 -4.30 -5.10
C VAL A 46 -0.30 -3.31 -4.23
N LEU A 47 -0.90 -2.17 -3.91
CA LEU A 47 -0.38 -1.22 -2.92
C LEU A 47 -1.20 -1.32 -1.63
N VAL A 48 -0.54 -1.67 -0.51
CA VAL A 48 -1.12 -1.61 0.84
C VAL A 48 -0.62 -0.35 1.52
N SER A 49 -1.52 0.57 1.87
CA SER A 49 -1.17 1.90 2.39
C SER A 49 -1.79 2.15 3.78
N PRO A 50 -1.04 2.74 4.74
CA PRO A 50 -1.57 3.13 6.05
C PRO A 50 -2.52 4.34 5.96
N VAL A 51 -2.49 5.08 4.84
CA VAL A 51 -3.36 6.23 4.58
C VAL A 51 -4.10 6.05 3.24
N PRO A 52 -5.31 6.61 3.09
CA PRO A 52 -6.04 6.58 1.83
C PRO A 52 -5.22 7.19 0.69
N LEU A 53 -5.19 6.51 -0.46
CA LEU A 53 -4.63 7.07 -1.68
C LEU A 53 -5.69 7.93 -2.38
N GLY A 54 -5.41 9.22 -2.54
CA GLY A 54 -6.32 10.10 -3.27
C GLY A 54 -6.43 9.69 -4.75
N ARG A 55 -7.66 9.59 -5.27
CA ARG A 55 -7.92 9.20 -6.67
C ARG A 55 -7.13 10.05 -7.68
N LYS A 56 -7.12 11.37 -7.51
CA LYS A 56 -6.38 12.30 -8.40
C LYS A 56 -4.87 12.03 -8.39
N PHE A 57 -4.31 11.65 -7.24
CA PHE A 57 -2.89 11.34 -7.14
C PHE A 57 -2.58 10.02 -7.85
N LEU A 58 -3.44 8.99 -7.70
CA LEU A 58 -3.29 7.75 -8.45
C LEU A 58 -3.34 8.02 -9.96
N GLU A 59 -4.37 8.75 -10.43
CA GLU A 59 -4.53 9.14 -11.84
C GLU A 59 -3.29 9.89 -12.37
N TYR A 60 -2.74 10.82 -11.58
CA TYR A 60 -1.52 11.54 -11.91
C TYR A 60 -0.31 10.61 -12.06
N VAL A 61 -0.06 9.74 -11.08
CA VAL A 61 1.06 8.80 -11.12
C VAL A 61 0.91 7.85 -12.30
N THR A 62 -0.26 7.23 -12.46
CA THR A 62 -0.54 6.27 -13.54
C THR A 62 -0.46 6.91 -14.93
N GLY A 63 -0.87 8.17 -15.05
CA GLY A 63 -0.72 8.93 -16.30
C GLY A 63 0.73 9.17 -16.67
N LEU A 64 1.63 9.31 -15.69
CA LEU A 64 3.07 9.51 -15.93
C LEU A 64 3.84 8.20 -16.08
N THR A 65 3.44 7.13 -15.40
CA THR A 65 4.11 5.82 -15.49
C THR A 65 3.58 4.97 -16.66
N GLY A 66 2.46 5.34 -17.26
CA GLY A 66 1.80 4.58 -18.31
C GLY A 66 1.11 3.30 -17.81
N VAL A 67 1.01 3.12 -16.49
CA VAL A 67 0.33 1.96 -15.88
C VAL A 67 -1.18 2.25 -15.84
N PRO A 68 -2.04 1.42 -16.43
CA PRO A 68 -3.49 1.65 -16.34
C PRO A 68 -3.96 1.59 -14.88
N SER A 69 -4.68 2.60 -14.41
CA SER A 69 -5.09 2.70 -12.99
C SER A 69 -5.97 1.53 -12.52
N GLU A 70 -6.74 0.96 -13.45
CA GLU A 70 -7.60 -0.20 -13.27
C GLU A 70 -6.84 -1.52 -13.19
N SER A 71 -5.58 -1.53 -13.63
CA SER A 71 -4.70 -2.71 -13.58
C SER A 71 -4.04 -2.89 -12.22
N VAL A 72 -4.15 -1.93 -11.30
CA VAL A 72 -3.55 -1.99 -9.96
C VAL A 72 -4.63 -2.06 -8.89
N THR A 73 -4.31 -2.72 -7.77
CA THR A 73 -5.19 -2.74 -6.58
C THR A 73 -4.60 -1.88 -5.48
N VAL A 74 -5.39 -0.95 -4.94
CA VAL A 74 -4.99 -0.15 -3.77
C VAL A 74 -5.84 -0.54 -2.56
N ILE A 75 -5.18 -0.88 -1.46
CA ILE A 75 -5.81 -1.22 -0.18
C ILE A 75 -5.36 -0.19 0.85
N ALA A 76 -6.25 0.72 1.21
CA ALA A 76 -6.07 1.55 2.38
C ALA A 76 -6.42 0.74 3.63
N VAL A 77 -5.50 0.69 4.59
CA VAL A 77 -5.72 0.03 5.88
C VAL A 77 -6.46 1.03 6.78
N PRO A 78 -7.58 0.63 7.43
CA PRO A 78 -8.26 1.48 8.40
C PRO A 78 -7.32 1.96 9.51
N PRO A 79 -7.49 3.20 10.01
CA PRO A 79 -6.65 3.71 11.09
C PRO A 79 -6.90 2.91 12.37
N VAL A 80 -5.83 2.37 12.95
CA VAL A 80 -5.85 1.59 14.21
C VAL A 80 -4.81 2.12 15.21
N GLY A 81 -4.54 3.42 15.15
CA GLY A 81 -3.47 4.07 15.90
C GLY A 81 -2.10 3.99 15.21
N ALA A 82 -1.07 4.51 15.89
CA ALA A 82 0.30 4.51 15.40
C ALA A 82 0.96 3.14 15.65
N VAL A 83 0.62 2.16 14.81
CA VAL A 83 1.21 0.82 14.87
C VAL A 83 1.92 0.49 13.55
N PRO A 84 2.86 -0.47 13.54
CA PRO A 84 3.48 -0.94 12.30
C PRO A 84 2.41 -1.45 11.31
N LEU A 85 2.58 -1.18 10.01
CA LEU A 85 1.57 -1.48 8.99
C LEU A 85 1.18 -2.96 8.94
N ALA A 86 2.14 -3.87 9.18
CA ALA A 86 1.85 -5.31 9.22
C ALA A 86 0.95 -5.71 10.40
N GLN A 87 1.00 -4.98 11.52
CA GLN A 87 0.08 -5.17 12.64
C GLN A 87 -1.30 -4.60 12.28
N ALA A 88 -1.34 -3.39 11.69
CA ALA A 88 -2.60 -2.77 11.27
C ALA A 88 -3.38 -3.65 10.28
N VAL A 89 -2.69 -4.25 9.31
CA VAL A 89 -3.27 -5.20 8.35
C VAL A 89 -3.92 -6.40 9.04
N ARG A 90 -3.29 -6.95 10.09
CA ARG A 90 -3.84 -8.08 10.85
C ARG A 90 -5.06 -7.66 11.65
N GLN A 91 -4.98 -6.54 12.36
CA GLN A 91 -6.09 -6.01 13.15
C GLN A 91 -7.31 -5.65 12.28
N ALA A 92 -7.08 -5.19 11.05
CA ALA A 92 -8.11 -4.93 10.07
C ALA A 92 -8.65 -6.19 9.36
N GLY A 93 -8.15 -7.40 9.68
CA GLY A 93 -8.60 -8.65 9.06
C GLY A 93 -8.24 -8.79 7.57
N LEU A 94 -7.24 -8.04 7.08
CA LEU A 94 -6.91 -7.98 5.65
C LEU A 94 -5.97 -9.10 5.16
N THR A 95 -5.44 -9.92 6.08
CA THR A 95 -4.44 -10.95 5.78
C THR A 95 -4.89 -11.94 4.70
N ASP A 96 -6.12 -12.47 4.79
CA ASP A 96 -6.60 -13.48 3.85
C ASP A 96 -6.87 -12.89 2.46
N ARG A 97 -7.34 -11.63 2.41
CA ARG A 97 -7.49 -10.88 1.16
C ARG A 97 -6.14 -10.71 0.47
N LEU A 98 -5.10 -10.33 1.21
CA LEU A 98 -3.74 -10.16 0.67
C LEU A 98 -3.15 -11.50 0.19
N ARG A 99 -3.41 -12.59 0.92
CA ARG A 99 -3.00 -13.94 0.48
C ARG A 99 -3.68 -14.33 -0.84
N GLY A 100 -4.98 -14.03 -0.98
CA GLY A 100 -5.72 -14.26 -2.21
C GLY A 100 -5.13 -13.49 -3.40
N LEU A 101 -4.75 -12.23 -3.20
CA LEU A 101 -4.12 -11.39 -4.24
C LEU A 101 -2.71 -11.87 -4.60
N ALA A 102 -1.91 -12.29 -3.62
CA ALA A 102 -0.57 -12.83 -3.87
C ALA A 102 -0.60 -14.13 -4.71
N GLY A 103 -1.69 -14.89 -4.64
CA GLY A 103 -1.90 -16.11 -5.41
C GLY A 103 -2.37 -15.89 -6.85
N GLN A 104 -2.67 -14.65 -7.25
CA GLN A 104 -3.13 -14.34 -8.61
C GLN A 104 -1.95 -14.00 -9.54
N PRO A 105 -1.95 -14.50 -10.80
CA PRO A 105 -1.01 -14.01 -11.82
C PRO A 105 -1.19 -12.50 -12.02
N GLY A 106 -0.08 -11.76 -12.20
CA GLY A 106 -0.18 -10.32 -12.52
C GLY A 106 -0.94 -10.10 -13.83
N ALA A 107 -1.83 -9.11 -13.86
CA ALA A 107 -2.57 -8.74 -15.06
C ALA A 107 -1.63 -8.11 -16.10
N VAL A 108 -1.79 -8.52 -17.36
CA VAL A 108 -0.99 -8.10 -18.55
C VAL A 108 -1.41 -6.73 -19.03
#